data_AF-A0AAE2Y4C1-F1
#
_entry.id   AF-A0AAE2Y4C1-F1
#
_cell.length_a   1.000
_cell.length_b   1.000
_cell.length_c   1.000
_cell.angle_alpha   90.00
_cell.angle_beta   90.00
_cell.angle_gamma   90.00
#
_symmetry.space_group_name_H-M   'P 1'
#
loop_
_entity.id
_entity.type
_entity.pdbx_description
1 polymer ?
#
loop_
_entity_poly.entity_id
_entity_poly.type
_entity_poly.pdbx_seq_one_letter_code
_entity_poly.pdbx_strand_id
1 'polypeptide(L)'
;MINLTILYELVIYEILMAILLLSFSILFTQRYREKQRKAIEYLALTYFMFTLGALMAAYGHLIYTKYWGLILMDYTIIPYLLTGYPIPIDIQRVLTVFDQTTTSIILHFEGYPTLLVYQWSAALIPAAIGHLFIYLFTLEAFKEVKIKWVVPYLIFMGIVIAFLIGNIYITINWFLIFMLGLVTQGLLIYYSIKAMRITDSKVYKRGFLLVSFTAVLFILFFLSYLLDSILGGWTVFLFIGWTLVMISATPTYIGYILPDWFRKRYE
;
A
#
# COMPACT_ATOMS: atom_id res chain seq x y z
N MET A 1 12.24 22.56 -5.95
CA MET A 1 10.95 22.93 -6.60
C MET A 1 10.25 21.62 -6.92
N ILE A 2 9.14 21.29 -6.22
CA ILE A 2 8.34 20.11 -6.60
C ILE A 2 7.72 20.47 -7.95
N ASN A 3 8.11 19.76 -8.99
CA ASN A 3 7.53 19.97 -10.31
C ASN A 3 6.08 19.49 -10.24
N LEU A 4 5.11 20.40 -10.40
CA LEU A 4 3.68 20.06 -10.40
C LEU A 4 3.37 18.93 -11.40
N THR A 5 4.17 18.82 -12.47
CA THR A 5 4.12 17.70 -13.41
C THR A 5 4.33 16.34 -12.72
N ILE A 6 5.26 16.23 -11.77
CA ILE A 6 5.51 14.98 -11.02
C ILE A 6 4.27 14.57 -10.20
N LEU A 7 3.56 15.55 -9.63
CA LEU A 7 2.36 15.28 -8.84
C LEU A 7 1.21 14.75 -9.70
N TYR A 8 1.01 15.32 -10.89
CA TYR A 8 0.04 14.81 -11.86
C TYR A 8 0.44 13.44 -12.41
N GLU A 9 1.72 13.23 -12.73
CA GLU A 9 2.25 11.94 -13.16
C GLU A 9 2.00 10.86 -12.10
N LEU A 10 2.15 11.20 -10.83
CA LEU A 10 1.95 10.29 -9.72
C LEU A 10 0.47 9.94 -9.51
N VAL A 11 -0.44 10.90 -9.59
CA VAL A 11 -1.89 10.63 -9.59
C VAL A 11 -2.28 9.70 -10.73
N ILE A 12 -1.79 9.97 -11.95
CA ILE A 12 -2.04 9.11 -13.11
C ILE A 12 -1.49 7.71 -12.85
N TYR A 13 -0.28 7.62 -12.33
CA TYR A 13 0.37 6.36 -12.02
C TYR A 13 -0.43 5.55 -11.00
N GLU A 14 -0.90 6.16 -9.92
CA GLU A 14 -1.71 5.49 -8.89
C GLU A 14 -3.09 5.04 -9.40
N ILE A 15 -3.70 5.83 -10.28
CA ILE A 15 -4.95 5.42 -10.96
C ILE A 15 -4.68 4.21 -11.85
N LEU A 16 -3.59 4.20 -12.62
CA LEU A 16 -3.22 3.04 -13.44
C LEU A 16 -2.95 1.81 -12.58
N MET A 17 -2.29 1.98 -11.43
CA MET A 17 -2.09 0.91 -10.44
C MET A 17 -3.42 0.40 -9.88
N ALA A 18 -4.34 1.28 -9.53
CA ALA A 18 -5.67 0.89 -9.07
C ALA A 18 -6.41 0.07 -10.13
N ILE A 19 -6.38 0.49 -11.41
CA ILE A 19 -7.00 -0.27 -12.51
C ILE A 19 -6.37 -1.66 -12.64
N LEU A 20 -5.04 -1.76 -12.54
CA LEU A 20 -4.33 -3.02 -12.63
C LEU A 20 -4.69 -3.95 -11.46
N LEU A 21 -4.64 -3.45 -10.23
CA LEU A 21 -4.99 -4.21 -9.02
C LEU A 21 -6.46 -4.64 -9.04
N LEU A 22 -7.37 -3.77 -9.51
CA LEU A 22 -8.78 -4.09 -9.67
C LEU A 22 -8.98 -5.20 -10.70
N SER A 23 -8.24 -5.15 -11.82
CA SER A 23 -8.27 -6.18 -12.85
C SER A 23 -7.87 -7.54 -12.26
N PHE A 24 -6.81 -7.59 -11.44
CA PHE A 24 -6.44 -8.81 -10.71
C PHE A 24 -7.53 -9.26 -9.73
N SER A 25 -8.12 -8.34 -8.96
CA SER A 25 -9.23 -8.67 -8.05
C SER A 25 -10.42 -9.28 -8.79
N ILE A 26 -10.79 -8.73 -9.95
CA ILE A 26 -11.85 -9.26 -10.81
C ILE A 26 -11.49 -10.66 -11.33
N LEU A 27 -10.26 -10.85 -11.82
CA LEU A 27 -9.77 -12.16 -12.29
C LEU A 27 -9.81 -13.21 -11.18
N PHE A 28 -9.36 -12.87 -9.96
CA PHE A 28 -9.46 -13.78 -8.80
C PHE A 28 -10.91 -14.04 -8.40
N THR A 29 -11.80 -13.05 -8.49
CA THR A 29 -13.23 -13.21 -8.22
C THR A 29 -13.89 -14.16 -9.22
N GLN A 30 -13.59 -14.01 -10.51
CA GLN A 30 -14.06 -14.94 -11.56
C GLN A 30 -13.57 -16.36 -11.27
N ARG A 31 -12.27 -16.50 -10.95
CA ARG A 31 -11.69 -17.79 -10.60
C ARG A 31 -12.28 -18.39 -9.33
N TYR A 32 -12.61 -17.56 -8.35
CA TYR A 32 -13.31 -17.99 -7.14
C TYR A 32 -14.70 -18.54 -7.47
N ARG A 33 -15.46 -17.88 -8.35
CA ARG A 33 -16.78 -18.37 -8.80
C ARG A 33 -16.70 -19.76 -9.43
N GLU A 34 -15.64 -20.02 -10.22
CA GLU A 34 -15.40 -21.32 -10.85
C GLU A 34 -14.99 -22.41 -9.87
N LYS A 35 -14.14 -22.09 -8.89
CA LYS A 35 -13.45 -23.09 -8.05
C LYS A 35 -13.95 -23.18 -6.61
N GLN A 36 -14.67 -22.16 -6.14
CA GLN A 36 -15.24 -22.03 -4.78
C GLN A 36 -14.20 -22.27 -3.68
N ARG A 37 -13.00 -21.69 -3.83
CA ARG A 37 -11.89 -21.85 -2.88
C ARG A 37 -11.65 -20.56 -2.09
N LYS A 38 -11.76 -20.63 -0.75
CA LYS A 38 -11.59 -19.48 0.16
C LYS A 38 -10.24 -18.77 0.02
N ALA A 39 -9.15 -19.50 -0.23
CA ALA A 39 -7.84 -18.86 -0.47
C ALA A 39 -7.88 -17.88 -1.66
N ILE A 40 -8.62 -18.21 -2.73
CA ILE A 40 -8.75 -17.36 -3.91
C ILE A 40 -9.62 -16.14 -3.61
N GLU A 41 -10.67 -16.32 -2.80
CA GLU A 41 -11.49 -15.22 -2.29
C GLU A 41 -10.65 -14.23 -1.47
N TYR A 42 -9.79 -14.71 -0.57
CA TYR A 42 -8.91 -13.85 0.21
C TYR A 42 -7.90 -13.09 -0.66
N LEU A 43 -7.38 -13.70 -1.73
CA LEU A 43 -6.57 -12.95 -2.70
C LEU A 43 -7.40 -11.88 -3.42
N ALA A 44 -8.60 -12.19 -3.88
CA ALA A 44 -9.48 -11.21 -4.54
C ALA A 44 -9.73 -10.00 -3.63
N LEU A 45 -10.02 -10.25 -2.34
CA LEU A 45 -10.24 -9.23 -1.33
C LEU A 45 -8.95 -8.45 -1.01
N THR A 46 -7.79 -9.11 -0.97
CA THR A 46 -6.48 -8.43 -0.81
C THR A 46 -6.27 -7.39 -1.91
N TYR A 47 -6.40 -7.80 -3.17
CA TYR A 47 -6.20 -6.91 -4.32
C TYR A 47 -7.27 -5.82 -4.40
N PHE A 48 -8.50 -6.11 -4.00
CA PHE A 48 -9.55 -5.11 -3.88
C PHE A 48 -9.20 -4.04 -2.82
N MET A 49 -8.70 -4.45 -1.66
CA MET A 49 -8.31 -3.51 -0.61
C MET A 49 -7.10 -2.68 -1.01
N PHE A 50 -6.11 -3.26 -1.69
CA PHE A 50 -4.99 -2.48 -2.24
C PHE A 50 -5.43 -1.52 -3.36
N THR A 51 -6.43 -1.89 -4.16
CA THR A 51 -7.06 -0.99 -5.12
C THR A 51 -7.67 0.22 -4.40
N LEU A 52 -8.43 -0.02 -3.33
CA LEU A 52 -9.04 1.06 -2.55
C LEU A 52 -7.97 1.96 -1.93
N GLY A 53 -6.88 1.37 -1.41
CA GLY A 53 -5.73 2.11 -0.91
C GLY A 53 -5.10 3.02 -1.98
N ALA A 54 -4.85 2.49 -3.18
CA ALA A 54 -4.30 3.26 -4.30
C ALA A 54 -5.22 4.41 -4.74
N LEU A 55 -6.54 4.18 -4.81
CA LEU A 55 -7.52 5.24 -5.13
C LEU A 55 -7.57 6.33 -4.05
N MET A 56 -7.48 5.95 -2.78
CA MET A 56 -7.44 6.91 -1.67
C MET A 56 -6.14 7.72 -1.66
N ALA A 57 -5.00 7.12 -2.01
CA ALA A 57 -3.74 7.82 -2.18
C ALA A 57 -3.84 8.86 -3.32
N ALA A 58 -4.36 8.44 -4.48
CA ALA A 58 -4.54 9.33 -5.62
C ALA A 58 -5.47 10.50 -5.29
N TYR A 59 -6.55 10.23 -4.55
CA TYR A 59 -7.45 11.27 -4.08
C TYR A 59 -6.78 12.22 -3.07
N GLY A 60 -5.94 11.71 -2.16
CA GLY A 60 -5.11 12.54 -1.27
C GLY A 60 -4.20 13.50 -2.02
N HIS A 61 -3.57 13.04 -3.11
CA HIS A 61 -2.75 13.90 -3.97
C HIS A 61 -3.57 14.97 -4.71
N LEU A 62 -4.80 14.66 -5.14
CA LEU A 62 -5.71 15.66 -5.70
C LEU A 62 -6.08 16.73 -4.67
N ILE A 63 -6.35 16.34 -3.41
CA ILE A 63 -6.57 17.30 -2.33
C ILE A 63 -5.31 18.17 -2.14
N TYR A 64 -4.11 17.58 -2.13
CA TYR A 64 -2.85 18.32 -2.04
C TYR A 64 -2.71 19.37 -3.16
N THR A 65 -2.99 19.01 -4.41
CA THR A 65 -2.96 19.97 -5.54
C THR A 65 -3.93 21.14 -5.38
N LYS A 66 -5.15 20.89 -4.87
CA LYS A 66 -6.18 21.92 -4.64
C LYS A 66 -5.66 23.03 -3.73
N TYR A 67 -4.94 22.68 -2.67
CA TYR A 67 -4.44 23.64 -1.68
C TYR A 67 -3.08 24.25 -2.06
N TRP A 68 -2.30 23.59 -2.92
CA TRP A 68 -1.00 24.10 -3.38
C TRP A 68 -1.06 25.50 -4.02
N GLY A 69 -2.15 25.78 -4.75
CA GLY A 69 -2.38 27.09 -5.38
C GLY A 69 -2.49 28.26 -4.39
N LEU A 70 -3.02 28.02 -3.17
CA LEU A 70 -3.17 29.05 -2.15
C LEU A 70 -1.82 29.50 -1.58
N ILE A 71 -0.84 28.59 -1.53
CA ILE A 71 0.47 28.85 -0.93
C ILE A 71 1.43 29.53 -1.89
N LEU A 72 1.34 29.20 -3.19
CA LEU A 72 2.04 29.98 -4.21
C LEU A 72 1.60 31.45 -4.15
N MET A 73 0.31 31.72 -3.91
CA MET A 73 -0.16 33.10 -3.68
C MET A 73 0.48 33.74 -2.44
N ASP A 74 0.46 33.07 -1.29
CA ASP A 74 0.92 33.64 -0.01
C ASP A 74 2.44 33.80 0.13
N TYR A 75 3.25 32.95 -0.51
CA TYR A 75 4.72 32.93 -0.32
C TYR A 75 5.52 33.45 -1.50
N THR A 76 4.91 33.55 -2.69
CA THR A 76 5.61 34.06 -3.87
C THR A 76 4.96 35.33 -4.40
N ILE A 77 3.66 35.32 -4.68
CA ILE A 77 2.99 36.42 -5.36
C ILE A 77 2.74 37.59 -4.39
N ILE A 78 2.12 37.35 -3.24
CA ILE A 78 1.78 38.41 -2.27
C ILE A 78 3.03 39.09 -1.71
N PRO A 79 4.08 38.38 -1.26
CA PRO A 79 5.27 39.03 -0.73
C PRO A 79 6.02 39.80 -1.82
N TYR A 80 6.06 39.29 -3.06
CA TYR A 80 6.62 40.02 -4.20
C TYR A 80 5.82 41.30 -4.51
N LEU A 81 4.48 41.22 -4.57
CA LEU A 81 3.61 42.36 -4.78
C LEU A 81 3.74 43.42 -3.67
N LEU A 82 4.00 43.00 -2.43
CA LEU A 82 4.12 43.89 -1.27
C LEU A 82 5.52 44.51 -1.12
N THR A 83 6.57 43.77 -1.47
CA THR A 83 7.96 44.19 -1.19
C THR A 83 8.73 44.65 -2.43
N GLY A 84 8.28 44.29 -3.63
CA GLY A 84 8.94 44.63 -4.89
C GLY A 84 10.18 43.79 -5.23
N TYR A 85 10.57 42.82 -4.38
CA TYR A 85 11.73 41.96 -4.60
C TYR A 85 11.40 40.50 -4.25
N PRO A 86 12.01 39.51 -4.91
CA PRO A 86 11.83 38.11 -4.55
C PRO A 86 12.51 37.80 -3.20
N ILE A 87 11.73 37.28 -2.25
CA ILE A 87 12.24 36.81 -0.96
C ILE A 87 12.92 35.44 -1.16
N PRO A 88 14.13 35.19 -0.60
CA PRO A 88 14.76 33.88 -0.65
C PRO A 88 13.84 32.82 -0.05
N ILE A 89 13.46 31.83 -0.86
CA ILE A 89 12.52 30.79 -0.46
C ILE A 89 13.28 29.66 0.22
N ASP A 90 13.13 29.54 1.54
CA ASP A 90 13.46 28.32 2.27
C ASP A 90 12.35 27.28 2.01
N ILE A 91 12.66 26.32 1.13
CA ILE A 91 11.71 25.30 0.68
C ILE A 91 11.22 24.43 1.85
N GLN A 92 12.08 24.10 2.83
CA GLN A 92 11.67 23.27 3.97
C GLN A 92 10.68 24.01 4.86
N ARG A 93 10.94 25.29 5.11
CA ARG A 93 10.02 26.14 5.87
C ARG A 93 8.69 26.30 5.14
N VAL A 94 8.71 26.53 3.82
CA VAL A 94 7.47 26.65 3.02
C VAL A 94 6.66 25.36 3.06
N LEU A 95 7.29 24.18 2.89
CA LEU A 95 6.59 22.89 2.97
C LEU A 95 6.01 22.64 4.37
N THR A 96 6.75 22.98 5.42
CA THR A 96 6.27 22.81 6.81
C THR A 96 5.06 23.70 7.08
N VAL A 97 5.10 24.97 6.67
CA VAL A 97 3.95 25.86 6.85
C VAL A 97 2.80 25.43 5.95
N PHE A 98 3.08 24.95 4.74
CA PHE A 98 2.06 24.37 3.86
C PHE A 98 1.29 23.25 4.53
N ASP A 99 2.00 22.27 5.08
CA ASP A 99 1.37 21.12 5.71
C ASP A 99 0.57 21.53 6.96
N GLN A 100 1.09 22.45 7.78
CA GLN A 100 0.39 22.94 8.97
C GLN A 100 -0.87 23.73 8.61
N THR A 101 -0.78 24.67 7.68
CA THR A 101 -1.90 25.50 7.24
C THR A 101 -2.96 24.67 6.53
N THR A 102 -2.57 23.80 5.60
CA THR A 102 -3.49 22.92 4.89
C THR A 102 -4.18 21.94 5.84
N THR A 103 -3.43 21.35 6.78
CA THR A 103 -4.02 20.51 7.84
C THR A 103 -5.06 21.26 8.65
N SER A 104 -4.75 22.50 9.06
CA SER A 104 -5.70 23.34 9.80
C SER A 104 -6.95 23.65 8.97
N ILE A 105 -6.80 24.06 7.70
CA ILE A 105 -7.92 24.35 6.80
C ILE A 105 -8.80 23.12 6.61
N ILE A 106 -8.21 21.97 6.27
CA ILE A 106 -8.96 20.73 6.06
C ILE A 106 -9.71 20.35 7.34
N LEU A 107 -9.05 20.41 8.50
CA LEU A 107 -9.67 20.03 9.76
C LEU A 107 -10.87 20.93 10.12
N HIS A 108 -10.77 22.25 9.90
CA HIS A 108 -11.83 23.19 10.24
C HIS A 108 -12.97 23.23 9.21
N PHE A 109 -12.69 23.05 7.91
CA PHE A 109 -13.66 23.27 6.84
C PHE A 109 -14.17 21.99 6.17
N GLU A 110 -13.34 20.94 6.08
CA GLU A 110 -13.71 19.67 5.40
C GLU A 110 -13.83 18.50 6.38
N GLY A 111 -13.28 18.63 7.58
CA GLY A 111 -13.39 17.67 8.67
C GLY A 111 -12.30 16.59 8.68
N TYR A 112 -12.31 15.80 9.76
CA TYR A 112 -11.30 14.77 10.02
C TYR A 112 -11.20 13.67 8.95
N PRO A 113 -12.31 13.17 8.35
CA PRO A 113 -12.21 12.15 7.31
C PRO A 113 -11.38 12.61 6.10
N THR A 114 -11.55 13.86 5.67
CA THR A 114 -10.75 14.45 4.58
C THR A 114 -9.28 14.58 5.00
N LEU A 115 -9.03 14.94 6.27
CA LEU A 115 -7.66 15.01 6.78
C LEU A 115 -6.95 13.64 6.70
N LEU A 116 -7.65 12.55 7.01
CA LEU A 116 -7.08 11.20 6.89
C LEU A 116 -6.72 10.84 5.45
N VAL A 117 -7.50 11.31 4.47
CA VAL A 117 -7.19 11.14 3.04
C VAL A 117 -5.99 12.00 2.65
N TYR A 118 -5.96 13.27 3.06
CA TYR A 118 -4.87 14.20 2.79
C TYR A 118 -3.52 13.68 3.34
N GLN A 119 -3.53 13.12 4.55
CA GLN A 119 -2.34 12.54 5.20
C GLN A 119 -2.04 11.11 4.74
N TRP A 120 -2.73 10.59 3.71
CA TRP A 120 -2.65 9.20 3.23
C TRP A 120 -2.95 8.09 4.26
N SER A 121 -3.24 8.42 5.52
CA SER A 121 -3.69 7.47 6.54
C SER A 121 -4.89 6.66 6.09
N ALA A 122 -5.83 7.30 5.37
CA ALA A 122 -6.99 6.62 4.80
C ALA A 122 -6.59 5.56 3.77
N ALA A 123 -5.52 5.76 2.98
CA ALA A 123 -5.02 4.77 2.02
C ALA A 123 -4.34 3.57 2.71
N LEU A 124 -3.70 3.82 3.86
CA LEU A 124 -3.02 2.81 4.64
C LEU A 124 -3.98 1.88 5.40
N ILE A 125 -5.20 2.33 5.71
CA ILE A 125 -6.23 1.49 6.37
C ILE A 125 -6.64 0.30 5.47
N PRO A 126 -7.07 0.50 4.20
CA PRO A 126 -7.25 -0.60 3.26
C PRO A 126 -6.00 -1.45 3.09
N ALA A 127 -4.79 -0.88 3.10
CA ALA A 127 -3.57 -1.68 3.03
C ALA A 127 -3.43 -2.62 4.24
N ALA A 128 -3.72 -2.16 5.46
CA ALA A 128 -3.76 -2.98 6.66
C ALA A 128 -4.81 -4.10 6.57
N ILE A 129 -5.99 -3.81 6.04
CA ILE A 129 -7.05 -4.80 5.81
C ILE A 129 -6.63 -5.80 4.71
N GLY A 130 -5.93 -5.33 3.67
CA GLY A 130 -5.32 -6.20 2.67
C GLY A 130 -4.35 -7.21 3.30
N HIS A 131 -3.53 -6.77 4.25
CA HIS A 131 -2.65 -7.65 5.02
C HIS A 131 -3.41 -8.71 5.84
N LEU A 132 -4.57 -8.38 6.42
CA LEU A 132 -5.45 -9.38 7.03
C LEU A 132 -5.83 -10.47 6.02
N PHE A 133 -6.26 -10.09 4.82
CA PHE A 133 -6.63 -11.07 3.81
C PHE A 133 -5.45 -11.91 3.33
N ILE A 134 -4.24 -11.35 3.24
CA ILE A 134 -3.01 -12.12 2.96
C ILE A 134 -2.72 -13.12 4.08
N TYR A 135 -2.96 -12.73 5.34
CA TYR A 135 -2.79 -13.64 6.47
C TYR A 135 -3.81 -14.79 6.42
N LEU A 136 -5.10 -14.49 6.21
CA LEU A 136 -6.16 -15.50 6.06
C LEU A 136 -5.90 -16.42 4.87
N PHE A 137 -5.44 -15.85 3.77
CA PHE A 137 -4.95 -16.58 2.61
C PHE A 137 -3.84 -17.56 3.00
N THR A 138 -2.86 -17.13 3.78
CA THR A 138 -1.74 -17.98 4.22
C THR A 138 -2.25 -19.12 5.10
N LEU A 139 -3.19 -18.87 6.00
CA LEU A 139 -3.82 -19.92 6.83
C LEU A 139 -4.53 -20.97 5.97
N GLU A 140 -5.31 -20.53 4.99
CA GLU A 140 -6.10 -21.40 4.13
C GLU A 140 -5.22 -22.18 3.14
N ALA A 141 -4.19 -21.53 2.59
CA ALA A 141 -3.26 -22.14 1.63
C ALA A 141 -2.30 -23.12 2.31
N PHE A 142 -1.91 -22.87 3.56
CA PHE A 142 -0.95 -23.67 4.32
C PHE A 142 -1.58 -24.15 5.63
N LYS A 143 -2.26 -25.31 5.59
CA LYS A 143 -2.92 -25.95 6.76
C LYS A 143 -1.99 -26.17 7.97
N GLU A 144 -0.68 -26.08 7.79
CA GLU A 144 0.35 -26.18 8.83
C GLU A 144 0.48 -24.92 9.71
N VAL A 145 -0.16 -23.81 9.31
CA VAL A 145 -0.15 -22.59 10.13
C VAL A 145 -1.01 -22.82 11.36
N LYS A 146 -0.39 -22.74 12.55
CA LYS A 146 -1.10 -22.98 13.80
C LYS A 146 -2.10 -21.85 14.06
N ILE A 147 -3.39 -22.19 14.13
CA ILE A 147 -4.52 -21.29 14.42
C ILE A 147 -4.29 -20.45 15.69
N LYS A 148 -3.46 -20.92 16.64
CA LYS A 148 -3.14 -20.20 17.88
C LYS A 148 -2.58 -18.78 17.68
N TRP A 149 -1.99 -18.47 16.53
CA TRP A 149 -1.43 -17.14 16.25
C TRP A 149 -2.44 -16.15 15.64
N VAL A 150 -3.66 -16.60 15.32
CA VAL A 150 -4.70 -15.75 14.75
C VAL A 150 -5.09 -14.63 15.70
N VAL A 151 -5.37 -14.93 16.97
CA VAL A 151 -5.80 -13.93 17.94
C VAL A 151 -4.73 -12.85 18.18
N PRO A 152 -3.45 -13.20 18.48
CA PRO A 152 -2.39 -12.19 18.58
C PRO A 152 -2.23 -11.32 17.33
N TYR A 153 -2.36 -11.92 16.14
CA TYR A 153 -2.27 -11.20 14.88
C TYR A 153 -3.43 -10.20 14.69
N LEU A 154 -4.67 -10.61 14.99
CA LEU A 154 -5.85 -9.74 14.94
C LEU A 154 -5.73 -8.57 15.93
N ILE A 155 -5.21 -8.82 17.13
CA ILE A 155 -4.96 -7.76 18.12
C ILE A 155 -3.91 -6.79 17.59
N PHE A 156 -2.78 -7.28 17.09
CA PHE A 156 -1.72 -6.45 16.53
C PHE A 156 -2.22 -5.57 15.37
N MET A 157 -2.99 -6.15 14.45
CA MET A 157 -3.59 -5.41 13.35
C MET A 157 -4.63 -4.38 13.83
N GLY A 158 -5.46 -4.73 14.81
CA GLY A 158 -6.41 -3.79 15.41
C GLY A 158 -5.71 -2.58 16.03
N ILE A 159 -4.57 -2.80 16.70
CA ILE A 159 -3.69 -1.73 17.19
C ILE A 159 -3.18 -0.89 16.01
N VAL A 160 -2.62 -1.51 14.96
CA VAL A 160 -2.12 -0.79 13.78
C VAL A 160 -3.23 0.09 13.18
N ILE A 161 -4.43 -0.44 12.93
CA ILE A 161 -5.55 0.33 12.37
C ILE A 161 -5.98 1.47 13.30
N ALA A 162 -6.07 1.25 14.61
CA ALA A 162 -6.40 2.30 15.57
C ALA A 162 -5.36 3.44 15.54
N PHE A 163 -4.07 3.09 15.44
CA PHE A 163 -3.01 4.08 15.27
C PHE A 163 -3.11 4.81 13.93
N LEU A 164 -3.37 4.13 12.82
CA LEU A 164 -3.54 4.77 11.51
C LEU A 164 -4.70 5.77 11.50
N ILE A 165 -5.78 5.46 12.23
CA ILE A 165 -6.90 6.39 12.38
C ILE A 165 -6.49 7.60 13.22
N GLY A 166 -5.81 7.42 14.35
CA GLY A 166 -5.52 8.51 15.27
C GLY A 166 -4.25 9.32 15.00
N ASN A 167 -3.34 8.81 14.18
CA ASN A 167 -2.00 9.38 14.00
C ASN A 167 -1.88 10.17 12.69
N ILE A 168 -1.49 11.44 12.83
CA ILE A 168 -1.27 12.36 11.70
C ILE A 168 0.15 12.28 11.12
N TYR A 169 1.09 11.58 11.78
CA TYR A 169 2.47 11.45 11.33
C TYR A 169 2.62 10.31 10.33
N ILE A 170 2.66 10.67 9.06
CA ILE A 170 2.74 9.74 7.93
C ILE A 170 3.91 8.75 8.03
N THR A 171 5.09 9.18 8.47
CA THR A 171 6.26 8.30 8.62
C THR A 171 6.02 7.19 9.64
N ILE A 172 5.34 7.50 10.75
CA ILE A 172 4.98 6.50 11.76
C ILE A 172 3.95 5.52 11.18
N ASN A 173 2.98 6.02 10.43
CA ASN A 173 1.96 5.19 9.79
C ASN A 173 2.57 4.22 8.78
N TRP A 174 3.51 4.69 7.94
CA TRP A 174 4.27 3.82 7.04
C TRP A 174 5.12 2.81 7.78
N PHE A 175 5.76 3.20 8.88
CA PHE A 175 6.53 2.28 9.72
C PHE A 175 5.64 1.15 10.29
N LEU A 176 4.46 1.49 10.81
CA LEU A 176 3.51 0.51 11.34
C LEU A 176 3.02 -0.46 10.27
N ILE A 177 2.67 0.04 9.09
CA ILE A 177 2.29 -0.80 7.95
C ILE A 177 3.45 -1.67 7.48
N PHE A 178 4.67 -1.14 7.44
CA PHE A 178 5.86 -1.92 7.11
C PHE A 178 6.08 -3.06 8.10
N MET A 179 5.93 -2.82 9.41
CA MET A 179 6.02 -3.87 10.43
C MET A 179 4.93 -4.93 10.25
N LEU A 180 3.69 -4.52 9.94
CA LEU A 180 2.61 -5.44 9.60
C LEU A 180 2.92 -6.25 8.34
N GLY A 181 3.51 -5.61 7.33
CA GLY A 181 4.01 -6.24 6.11
C GLY A 181 5.09 -7.27 6.38
N LEU A 182 6.09 -6.95 7.21
CA LEU A 182 7.15 -7.89 7.59
C LEU A 182 6.58 -9.14 8.26
N VAL A 183 5.62 -8.98 9.19
CA VAL A 183 5.00 -10.12 9.87
C VAL A 183 4.20 -10.98 8.89
N THR A 184 3.30 -10.36 8.11
CA THR A 184 2.44 -11.10 7.17
C THR A 184 3.19 -11.76 6.03
N GLN A 185 4.03 -10.99 5.34
CA GLN A 185 4.81 -11.49 4.21
C GLN A 185 5.91 -12.44 4.69
N GLY A 186 6.52 -12.20 5.85
CA GLY A 186 7.50 -13.11 6.45
C GLY A 186 6.90 -14.49 6.75
N LEU A 187 5.67 -14.55 7.28
CA LEU A 187 4.96 -15.82 7.45
C LEU A 187 4.67 -16.49 6.11
N LEU A 188 4.19 -15.74 5.11
CA LEU A 188 3.93 -16.28 3.79
C LEU A 188 5.20 -16.85 3.14
N ILE A 189 6.34 -16.14 3.23
CA ILE A 189 7.66 -16.59 2.76
C ILE A 189 8.06 -17.88 3.49
N TYR A 190 7.97 -17.89 4.82
CA TYR A 190 8.36 -19.05 5.62
C TYR A 190 7.57 -20.31 5.22
N TYR A 191 6.24 -20.21 5.15
CA TYR A 191 5.39 -21.35 4.82
C TYR A 191 5.50 -21.77 3.35
N SER A 192 5.63 -20.84 2.42
CA SER A 192 5.87 -21.16 1.01
C SER A 192 7.21 -21.87 0.79
N ILE A 193 8.30 -21.40 1.41
CA ILE A 193 9.61 -22.08 1.34
C ILE A 193 9.55 -23.46 2.00
N LYS A 194 8.86 -23.58 3.13
CA LYS A 194 8.68 -24.87 3.80
C LYS A 194 7.94 -25.86 2.90
N ALA A 195 6.82 -25.46 2.30
CA ALA A 195 6.05 -26.29 1.37
C ALA A 195 6.84 -26.65 0.11
N MET A 196 7.67 -25.72 -0.39
CA MET A 196 8.61 -25.95 -1.50
C MET A 196 9.61 -27.07 -1.19
N ARG A 197 10.16 -27.11 0.03
CA ARG A 197 11.14 -28.13 0.43
C ARG A 197 10.53 -29.52 0.55
N ILE A 198 9.28 -29.59 1.00
CA ILE A 198 8.58 -30.87 1.20
C ILE A 198 8.09 -31.43 -0.14
N THR A 199 7.83 -30.60 -1.14
CA THR A 199 7.24 -31.01 -2.42
C THR A 199 8.24 -31.59 -3.41
N ASP A 200 7.95 -32.77 -3.99
CA ASP A 200 8.85 -33.41 -4.95
C ASP A 200 8.73 -32.84 -6.36
N SER A 201 7.53 -32.45 -6.79
CA SER A 201 7.33 -31.99 -8.16
C SER A 201 7.90 -30.58 -8.38
N LYS A 202 8.74 -30.48 -9.42
CA LYS A 202 9.45 -29.25 -9.83
C LYS A 202 8.49 -28.09 -10.11
N VAL A 203 7.29 -28.38 -10.61
CA VAL A 203 6.29 -27.37 -10.94
C VAL A 203 5.77 -26.68 -9.67
N TYR A 204 5.50 -27.43 -8.61
CA TYR A 204 5.10 -26.84 -7.33
C TYR A 204 6.21 -26.04 -6.68
N LYS A 205 7.45 -26.52 -6.77
CA LYS A 205 8.58 -25.75 -6.24
C LYS A 205 8.66 -24.37 -6.86
N ARG A 206 8.45 -24.27 -8.18
CA ARG A 206 8.38 -22.99 -8.90
C ARG A 206 7.18 -22.15 -8.43
N GLY A 207 6.01 -22.76 -8.25
CA GLY A 207 4.83 -22.05 -7.74
C GLY A 207 5.04 -21.44 -6.36
N PHE A 208 5.55 -22.22 -5.41
CA PHE A 208 5.87 -21.71 -4.08
C PHE A 208 6.97 -20.64 -4.10
N LEU A 209 7.98 -20.80 -4.96
CA LEU A 209 9.02 -19.80 -5.16
C LEU A 209 8.44 -18.48 -5.69
N LEU A 210 7.50 -18.52 -6.62
CA LEU A 210 6.82 -17.31 -7.12
C LEU A 210 6.02 -16.63 -6.00
N VAL A 211 5.32 -17.38 -5.16
CA VAL A 211 4.62 -16.84 -3.99
C VAL A 211 5.60 -16.20 -2.99
N SER A 212 6.72 -16.86 -2.68
CA SER A 212 7.75 -16.26 -1.82
C SER A 212 8.34 -14.99 -2.44
N PHE A 213 8.59 -15.00 -3.75
CA PHE A 213 9.13 -13.86 -4.48
C PHE A 213 8.18 -12.67 -4.46
N THR A 214 6.88 -12.88 -4.70
CA THR A 214 5.84 -11.85 -4.53
C THR A 214 5.92 -11.23 -3.13
N ALA A 215 5.98 -12.07 -2.09
CA ALA A 215 6.01 -11.59 -0.71
C ALA A 215 7.26 -10.74 -0.41
N VAL A 216 8.42 -11.12 -0.94
CA VAL A 216 9.65 -10.31 -0.85
C VAL A 216 9.48 -8.96 -1.55
N LEU A 217 8.89 -8.93 -2.75
CA LEU A 217 8.62 -7.68 -3.46
C LEU A 217 7.67 -6.76 -2.69
N PHE A 218 6.66 -7.31 -2.01
CA PHE A 218 5.79 -6.52 -1.13
C PHE A 218 6.53 -5.92 0.08
N ILE A 219 7.46 -6.68 0.70
CA ILE A 219 8.31 -6.12 1.77
C ILE A 219 9.13 -4.95 1.24
N LEU A 220 9.74 -5.10 0.06
CA LEU A 220 10.52 -4.05 -0.58
C LEU A 220 9.67 -2.84 -0.98
N PHE A 221 8.42 -3.05 -1.39
CA PHE A 221 7.46 -1.98 -1.63
C PHE A 221 7.26 -1.12 -0.38
N PHE A 222 6.88 -1.73 0.74
CA PHE A 222 6.67 -0.98 1.98
C PHE A 222 7.95 -0.33 2.51
N LEU A 223 9.10 -1.00 2.35
CA LEU A 223 10.39 -0.40 2.69
C LEU A 223 10.68 0.84 1.84
N SER A 224 10.37 0.79 0.54
CA SER A 224 10.58 1.93 -0.37
C SER A 224 9.73 3.13 0.05
N TYR A 225 8.46 2.90 0.41
CA TYR A 225 7.60 3.98 0.92
C TYR A 225 8.02 4.51 2.28
N LEU A 226 8.52 3.65 3.17
CA LEU A 226 9.10 4.10 4.44
C LEU A 226 10.32 5.00 4.19
N LEU A 227 11.23 4.59 3.30
CA LEU A 227 12.39 5.40 2.92
C LEU A 227 11.98 6.72 2.26
N ASP A 228 10.98 6.70 1.38
CA ASP A 228 10.41 7.90 0.77
C ASP A 228 9.93 8.89 1.84
N SER A 229 9.14 8.40 2.81
CA SER A 229 8.62 9.23 3.89
C SER A 229 9.71 9.80 4.81
N ILE A 230 10.83 9.10 5.01
CA ILE A 230 11.96 9.57 5.83
C ILE A 230 12.75 10.66 5.08
N LEU A 231 12.87 10.54 3.76
CA LEU A 231 13.65 11.45 2.92
C LEU A 231 12.90 12.72 2.51
N GLY A 232 11.71 12.95 3.08
CA GLY A 232 10.89 14.15 2.84
C GLY A 232 9.76 13.96 1.82
N GLY A 233 9.48 12.72 1.42
CA GLY A 233 8.45 12.36 0.45
C GLY A 233 8.85 12.72 -0.99
N TRP A 234 8.15 12.14 -1.96
CA TRP A 234 8.26 12.51 -3.38
C TRP A 234 9.63 12.22 -4.02
N THR A 235 10.30 11.20 -3.52
CA THR A 235 11.60 10.75 -4.01
C THR A 235 11.46 9.65 -5.07
N VAL A 236 12.58 9.20 -5.62
CA VAL A 236 12.61 8.04 -6.55
C VAL A 236 12.06 6.77 -5.91
N PHE A 237 12.11 6.64 -4.57
CA PHE A 237 11.65 5.44 -3.86
C PHE A 237 10.14 5.20 -4.03
N LEU A 238 9.35 6.23 -4.24
CA LEU A 238 7.92 6.09 -4.50
C LEU A 238 7.69 5.34 -5.83
N PHE A 239 8.37 5.74 -6.90
CA PHE A 239 8.31 5.06 -8.20
C PHE A 239 8.85 3.62 -8.12
N ILE A 240 9.93 3.41 -7.38
CA ILE A 240 10.50 2.07 -7.15
C ILE A 240 9.47 1.19 -6.44
N GLY A 241 8.87 1.68 -5.35
CA GLY A 241 7.86 0.94 -4.59
C GLY A 241 6.73 0.49 -5.50
N TRP A 242 6.12 1.41 -6.22
CA TRP A 242 5.05 1.12 -7.15
C TRP A 242 5.43 0.12 -8.25
N THR A 243 6.65 0.24 -8.79
CA THR A 243 7.19 -0.71 -9.78
C THR A 243 7.31 -2.11 -9.19
N LEU A 244 7.74 -2.24 -7.92
CA LEU A 244 7.80 -3.52 -7.23
C LEU A 244 6.42 -4.18 -7.10
N VAL A 245 5.36 -3.39 -6.86
CA VAL A 245 3.98 -3.91 -6.84
C VAL A 245 3.53 -4.39 -8.22
N MET A 246 3.87 -3.67 -9.30
CA MET A 246 3.58 -4.16 -10.65
C MET A 246 4.28 -5.48 -10.94
N ILE A 247 5.57 -5.57 -10.62
CA ILE A 247 6.36 -6.78 -10.81
C ILE A 247 5.83 -7.91 -9.94
N SER A 248 5.30 -7.63 -8.74
CA SER A 248 4.78 -8.68 -7.84
C SER A 248 3.43 -9.23 -8.28
N ALA A 249 2.63 -8.45 -9.01
CA ALA A 249 1.29 -8.88 -9.42
C ALA A 249 1.32 -10.01 -10.46
N THR A 250 2.29 -10.01 -11.38
CA THR A 250 2.43 -11.05 -12.42
C THR A 250 2.78 -12.45 -11.85
N PRO A 251 3.81 -12.61 -10.99
CA PRO A 251 4.09 -13.87 -10.29
C PRO A 251 2.94 -14.36 -9.43
N THR A 252 2.18 -13.47 -8.79
CA THR A 252 1.01 -13.88 -7.99
C THR A 252 -0.07 -14.48 -8.87
N TYR A 253 -0.38 -13.82 -9.99
CA TYR A 253 -1.35 -14.33 -10.94
C TYR A 253 -0.89 -15.65 -11.56
N ILE A 254 0.35 -15.74 -12.04
CA ILE A 254 0.92 -16.97 -12.61
C ILE A 254 0.98 -18.09 -11.57
N GLY A 255 1.41 -17.77 -10.34
CA GLY A 255 1.49 -18.69 -9.20
C GLY A 255 0.13 -19.20 -8.74
N TYR A 256 -0.98 -18.53 -9.06
CA TYR A 256 -2.33 -18.94 -8.65
C TYR A 256 -3.26 -19.40 -9.77
N ILE A 257 -2.97 -19.08 -11.03
CA ILE A 257 -3.53 -19.80 -12.17
C ILE A 257 -3.09 -21.27 -12.15
N LEU A 258 -1.98 -21.57 -11.45
CA LEU A 258 -1.48 -22.93 -11.26
C LEU A 258 -2.65 -23.91 -11.04
N PRO A 259 -2.92 -24.82 -12.01
CA PRO A 259 -4.16 -25.58 -12.12
C PRO A 259 -4.52 -26.45 -10.90
N ASP A 260 -5.62 -27.19 -11.00
CA ASP A 260 -6.31 -27.93 -9.91
C ASP A 260 -5.42 -28.74 -8.94
N TRP A 261 -4.19 -29.03 -9.37
CA TRP A 261 -3.10 -29.72 -8.72
C TRP A 261 -2.51 -29.12 -7.44
N PHE A 262 -2.76 -27.86 -7.03
CA PHE A 262 -2.39 -27.39 -5.66
C PHE A 262 -2.92 -28.32 -4.54
N ARG A 263 -3.88 -29.19 -4.87
CA ARG A 263 -4.58 -30.11 -3.96
C ARG A 263 -4.02 -31.53 -3.80
N LYS A 264 -3.28 -32.11 -4.75
CA LYS A 264 -3.08 -33.58 -4.72
C LYS A 264 -2.17 -34.12 -3.60
N ARG A 265 -1.68 -33.27 -2.71
CA ARG A 265 -0.81 -33.63 -1.58
C ARG A 265 -1.46 -33.42 -0.20
N TYR A 266 -2.69 -32.91 -0.16
CA TYR A 266 -3.46 -32.65 1.07
C TYR A 266 -4.88 -33.27 1.06
N GLU A 267 -5.16 -34.10 0.04
CA GLU A 267 -6.13 -35.21 0.08
C GLU A 267 -5.33 -36.49 0.30
#